data_AF-A0A2V7KLZ8-F1
#
_entry.id   AF-A0A2V7KLZ8-F1
#
_cell.length_a   1.000
_cell.length_b   1.000
_cell.length_c   1.000
_cell.angle_alpha   90.00
_cell.angle_beta   90.00
_cell.angle_gamma   90.00
#
_symmetry.space_group_name_H-M   'P 1'
#
loop_
_entity.id
_entity.type
_entity.pdbx_description
1 polymer ?
#
loop_
_entity_poly.entity_id
_entity_poly.type
_entity_poly.pdbx_seq_one_letter_code
_entity_poly.pdbx_strand_id
1 'polypeptide(L)'
;MGVDEVAQCASCGRSVCTEHQAVCAVDGEIQCSRHLRRADGSGRLVCEGHRATCVAEPEAVFASDEVSACPVCGKTACAQHFVLESGRCVTCAGSDPRRPEV
;
A
#
# COMPACT_ATOMS: atom_id res chain seq x y z
N MET A 1 -22.95 8.81 32.16
CA MET A 1 -23.18 8.27 30.81
C MET A 1 -21.95 7.46 30.46
N GLY A 2 -22.11 6.16 30.21
CA GLY A 2 -20.99 5.28 29.86
C GLY A 2 -20.42 5.72 28.52
N VAL A 3 -19.14 6.04 28.49
CA VAL A 3 -18.43 6.30 27.24
C VAL A 3 -18.42 4.98 26.48
N ASP A 4 -19.19 4.93 25.41
CA ASP A 4 -19.22 3.82 24.48
C ASP A 4 -17.75 3.59 24.05
N GLU A 5 -17.17 2.42 24.34
CA GLU A 5 -15.77 2.05 24.03
C GLU A 5 -15.60 1.81 22.52
N VAL A 6 -16.13 2.74 21.73
CA VAL A 6 -16.21 2.69 20.28
C VAL A 6 -15.40 3.85 19.71
N ALA A 7 -14.48 3.51 18.82
CA ALA A 7 -13.80 4.48 18.01
C ALA A 7 -14.61 4.73 16.73
N GLN A 8 -14.47 5.90 16.11
CA GLN A 8 -15.02 6.14 14.78
C GLN A 8 -14.01 5.75 13.71
N CYS A 9 -14.48 5.07 12.67
CA CYS A 9 -13.69 4.81 11.48
C CYS A 9 -13.40 6.12 10.74
N ALA A 10 -12.14 6.47 10.57
CA ALA A 10 -11.73 7.70 9.87
C ALA A 10 -12.22 7.75 8.40
N SER A 11 -12.41 6.60 7.75
CA SER A 11 -12.87 6.57 6.35
C SER A 11 -14.39 6.72 6.17
N CYS A 12 -15.23 6.38 7.15
CA CYS A 12 -16.69 6.43 6.98
C CYS A 12 -17.47 7.03 8.16
N GLY A 13 -16.81 7.39 9.26
CA GLY A 13 -17.39 8.00 10.45
C GLY A 13 -18.28 7.08 11.30
N ARG A 14 -18.39 5.78 10.96
CA ARG A 14 -19.19 4.83 11.75
C ARG A 14 -18.47 4.43 13.02
N SER A 15 -19.22 4.35 14.12
CA SER A 15 -18.75 3.80 15.40
C SER A 15 -18.44 2.31 15.26
N VAL A 16 -17.25 1.90 15.69
CA VAL A 16 -16.76 0.53 15.69
C VAL A 16 -16.23 0.16 17.07
N CYS A 17 -16.56 -1.03 17.55
CA CYS A 17 -16.02 -1.54 18.81
C CYS A 17 -14.54 -1.91 18.68
N THR A 18 -13.86 -2.04 19.83
CA THR A 18 -12.47 -2.52 19.97
C THR A 18 -12.13 -3.79 19.19
N GLU A 19 -13.09 -4.67 18.96
CA GLU A 19 -12.88 -5.90 18.17
C GLU A 19 -12.94 -5.68 16.65
N HIS A 20 -13.76 -4.72 16.20
CA HIS A 20 -13.95 -4.43 14.77
C HIS A 20 -13.13 -3.23 14.27
N GLN A 21 -12.48 -2.53 15.20
CA GLN A 21 -11.55 -1.47 14.90
C GLN A 21 -10.15 -2.05 14.72
N ALA A 22 -9.43 -1.55 13.72
CA ALA A 22 -8.00 -1.76 13.61
C ALA A 22 -7.36 -0.48 13.06
N VAL A 23 -6.05 -0.36 13.22
CA VAL A 23 -5.30 0.83 12.81
C VAL A 23 -4.63 0.61 11.47
N CYS A 24 -4.66 1.64 10.63
CA CYS A 24 -3.89 1.62 9.40
C CYS A 24 -2.40 1.82 9.74
N ALA A 25 -1.57 1.00 9.12
CA ALA A 25 -0.13 0.96 9.35
C ALA A 25 0.65 2.21 8.86
N VAL A 26 0.01 3.06 8.05
CA VAL A 26 0.63 4.20 7.37
C VAL A 26 0.43 5.51 8.15
N ASP A 27 -0.81 5.83 8.46
CA ASP A 27 -1.23 7.04 9.18
C ASP A 27 -1.55 6.78 10.67
N GLY A 28 -1.75 5.52 11.07
CA GLY A 28 -2.13 5.15 12.44
C GLY A 28 -3.61 5.35 12.75
N GLU A 29 -4.42 5.74 11.75
CA GLU A 29 -5.82 6.08 11.95
C GLU A 29 -6.68 4.83 12.16
N ILE A 30 -7.70 4.97 13.00
CA ILE A 30 -8.63 3.89 13.31
C ILE A 30 -9.60 3.70 12.13
N GLN A 31 -9.70 2.47 11.66
CA GLN A 31 -10.49 2.06 10.52
C GLN A 31 -11.29 0.81 10.88
N CYS A 32 -12.45 0.65 10.27
CA CYS A 32 -13.21 -0.59 10.41
C CYS A 32 -12.54 -1.71 9.60
N SER A 33 -12.74 -2.95 10.02
CA SER A 33 -12.24 -4.15 9.32
C SER A 33 -12.57 -4.19 7.82
N ARG A 34 -13.66 -3.54 7.39
CA ARG A 34 -14.05 -3.43 5.97
C ARG A 34 -13.18 -2.46 5.16
N HIS A 35 -12.72 -1.36 5.75
CA HIS A 35 -11.86 -0.38 5.08
C HIS A 35 -10.38 -0.73 5.20
N LEU A 36 -10.03 -1.72 6.01
CA LEU A 36 -8.69 -2.27 6.07
C LEU A 36 -8.55 -3.48 5.15
N ARG A 37 -7.39 -3.55 4.49
CA ARG A 37 -6.96 -4.72 3.75
C ARG A 37 -5.53 -5.02 4.14
N ARG A 38 -5.16 -6.31 4.12
CA ARG A 38 -3.80 -6.73 4.36
C ARG A 38 -2.96 -6.49 3.10
N ALA A 39 -1.83 -5.80 3.22
CA ALA A 39 -0.87 -5.64 2.15
C ALA A 39 -0.18 -6.99 1.88
N ASP A 40 -0.02 -7.36 0.62
CA ASP A 40 0.64 -8.59 0.19
C ASP A 40 2.16 -8.55 0.43
N GLY A 41 2.76 -7.35 0.47
CA GLY A 41 4.17 -7.14 0.76
C GLY A 41 4.55 -7.45 2.22
N SER A 42 4.14 -6.60 3.15
CA SER A 42 4.46 -6.78 4.59
C SER A 42 3.43 -7.56 5.40
N GLY A 43 2.23 -7.79 4.87
CA GLY A 43 1.13 -8.32 5.67
C GLY A 43 0.51 -7.32 6.64
N ARG A 44 0.83 -6.01 6.55
CA ARG A 44 0.27 -4.96 7.43
C ARG A 44 -1.13 -4.55 6.97
N LEU A 45 -1.94 -4.03 7.89
CA LEU A 45 -3.29 -3.53 7.57
C LEU A 45 -3.21 -2.10 7.04
N VAL A 46 -3.80 -1.87 5.86
CA VAL A 46 -3.82 -0.56 5.20
C VAL A 46 -5.23 -0.15 4.80
N CYS A 47 -5.54 1.12 5.01
CA CYS A 47 -6.82 1.71 4.64
C CYS A 47 -6.90 1.90 3.12
N GLU A 48 -8.10 2.06 2.58
CA GLU A 48 -8.30 2.20 1.13
C GLU A 48 -7.52 3.36 0.50
N GLY A 49 -7.37 4.49 1.20
CA GLY A 49 -6.59 5.63 0.73
C GLY A 49 -5.07 5.39 0.71
N HIS A 50 -4.58 4.43 1.49
CA HIS A 50 -3.16 4.07 1.58
C HIS A 50 -2.85 2.75 0.86
N ARG A 51 -3.78 2.24 0.04
CA ARG A 51 -3.52 1.11 -0.85
C ARG A 51 -2.87 1.62 -2.13
N ALA A 52 -1.79 0.97 -2.50
CA ALA A 52 -1.13 1.16 -3.78
C ALA A 52 -0.99 -0.18 -4.50
N THR A 53 -0.73 -0.10 -5.81
CA THR A 53 -0.51 -1.28 -6.65
C THR A 53 0.87 -1.23 -7.29
N CYS A 54 1.37 -2.40 -7.68
CA CYS A 54 2.60 -2.52 -8.43
C CYS A 54 2.28 -2.57 -9.93
N VAL A 55 3.06 -1.86 -10.75
CA VAL A 55 2.96 -1.95 -12.21
C VAL A 55 3.20 -3.36 -12.76
N ALA A 56 4.04 -4.14 -12.10
CA ALA A 56 4.32 -5.52 -12.49
C ALA A 56 3.23 -6.48 -12.01
N GLU A 57 2.59 -6.18 -10.88
CA GLU A 57 1.58 -7.02 -10.22
C GLU A 57 0.38 -6.15 -9.79
N PRO A 58 -0.52 -5.82 -10.72
CA PRO A 58 -1.64 -4.92 -10.43
C PRO A 58 -2.71 -5.56 -9.51
N GLU A 59 -2.69 -6.89 -9.39
CA GLU A 59 -3.61 -7.65 -8.52
C GLU A 59 -3.16 -7.64 -7.05
N ALA A 60 -1.87 -7.44 -6.79
CA ALA A 60 -1.31 -7.36 -5.46
C ALA A 60 -1.53 -5.98 -4.85
N VAL A 61 -1.89 -5.97 -3.56
CA VAL A 61 -2.14 -4.76 -2.80
C VAL A 61 -0.92 -4.47 -1.92
N PHE A 62 -0.39 -3.27 -2.06
CA PHE A 62 0.72 -2.78 -1.26
C PHE A 62 0.30 -1.57 -0.45
N ALA A 63 1.06 -1.25 0.58
CA ALA A 63 0.95 0.04 1.24
C ALA A 63 1.57 1.14 0.39
N SER A 64 1.08 2.37 0.52
CA SER A 64 1.64 3.54 -0.19
C SER A 64 3.12 3.78 0.10
N ASP A 65 3.61 3.38 1.29
CA ASP A 65 5.02 3.46 1.69
C ASP A 65 5.87 2.26 1.24
N GLU A 66 5.25 1.20 0.72
CA GLU A 66 5.95 0.01 0.20
C GLU A 66 6.21 0.07 -1.30
N VAL A 67 5.63 1.05 -1.97
CA VAL A 67 5.81 1.28 -3.40
C VAL A 67 6.62 2.55 -3.65
N SER A 68 7.38 2.54 -4.73
CA SER A 68 8.14 3.69 -5.20
C SER A 68 7.66 4.08 -6.59
N ALA A 69 7.45 5.39 -6.78
CA ALA A 69 7.08 5.93 -8.09
C ALA A 69 8.29 5.93 -9.03
N CYS A 70 8.11 5.36 -10.21
CA CYS A 70 9.12 5.40 -11.26
C CYS A 70 9.14 6.80 -11.90
N PRO A 71 10.28 7.51 -11.89
CA PRO A 71 10.36 8.85 -12.50
C PRO A 71 10.23 8.84 -14.03
N VAL A 72 10.34 7.68 -14.68
CA VAL A 72 10.27 7.54 -16.14
C VAL A 72 8.84 7.39 -16.64
N CYS A 73 8.06 6.51 -16.03
CA CYS A 73 6.69 6.22 -16.47
C CYS A 73 5.61 6.74 -15.50
N GLY A 74 5.99 7.26 -14.34
CA GLY A 74 5.08 7.73 -13.29
C GLY A 74 4.34 6.61 -12.54
N LYS A 75 4.53 5.35 -12.92
CA LYS A 75 3.87 4.20 -12.28
C LYS A 75 4.60 3.78 -11.01
N THR A 76 3.86 3.24 -10.05
CA THR A 76 4.39 2.70 -8.80
C THR A 76 4.87 1.26 -8.97
N ALA A 77 5.97 0.91 -8.30
CA ALA A 77 6.46 -0.46 -8.22
C ALA A 77 6.81 -0.81 -6.77
N CYS A 78 6.51 -2.03 -6.34
CA CYS A 78 6.92 -2.52 -5.03
C CYS A 78 8.46 -2.65 -4.95
N ALA A 79 9.00 -2.75 -3.74
CA ALA A 79 10.45 -2.84 -3.51
C ALA A 79 11.15 -3.96 -4.31
N GLN A 80 10.47 -5.09 -4.57
CA GLN A 80 11.01 -6.19 -5.38
C GLN A 80 11.08 -5.83 -6.87
N HIS A 81 10.14 -5.02 -7.36
CA HIS A 81 10.04 -4.61 -8.76
C HIS A 81 10.59 -3.20 -8.99
N PHE A 82 11.24 -2.60 -8.00
CA PHE A 82 11.91 -1.32 -8.11
C PHE A 82 13.42 -1.52 -8.11
N VAL A 83 14.05 -1.25 -9.24
CA VAL A 83 15.50 -1.40 -9.42
C VAL A 83 16.19 -0.19 -8.83
N LEU A 84 16.64 -0.30 -7.58
CA LEU A 84 17.32 0.78 -6.85
C LEU A 84 18.55 1.31 -7.60
N GLU A 85 19.33 0.41 -8.20
CA GLU A 85 20.53 0.77 -8.96
C GLU A 85 20.22 1.70 -10.15
N SER A 86 19.07 1.47 -10.80
CA SER A 86 18.59 2.31 -11.91
C SER A 86 17.67 3.45 -11.45
N GLY A 87 17.17 3.41 -10.22
CA GLY A 87 16.10 4.28 -9.72
C GLY A 87 14.79 4.16 -10.50
N ARG A 88 14.47 2.98 -11.06
CA ARG A 88 13.37 2.77 -12.01
C ARG A 88 12.59 1.50 -11.70
N CYS A 89 11.35 1.40 -12.18
CA CYS A 89 10.59 0.16 -12.14
C CYS A 89 11.15 -0.91 -13.10
N VAL A 90 10.92 -2.18 -12.78
CA VAL A 90 11.40 -3.35 -13.53
C VAL A 90 10.97 -3.33 -15.00
N THR A 91 9.79 -2.80 -15.30
CA THR A 91 9.28 -2.67 -16.67
C THR A 91 10.12 -1.69 -17.49
N CYS A 92 10.46 -0.52 -16.93
CA CYS A 92 11.32 0.45 -17.60
C CYS A 92 12.80 0.03 -17.60
N ALA A 93 13.26 -0.65 -16.55
CA ALA A 93 14.63 -1.16 -16.48
C ALA A 93 14.86 -2.32 -17.48
N GLY A 94 13.86 -3.18 -17.68
CA GLY A 94 13.92 -4.27 -18.66
C GLY A 94 13.84 -3.82 -20.11
N SER A 95 13.24 -2.65 -20.37
CA SER A 95 13.23 -2.02 -21.70
C SER A 95 14.49 -1.22 -22.02
N ASP A 96 15.51 -1.19 -21.14
CA ASP A 96 16.75 -0.47 -21.40
C ASP A 96 17.58 -1.24 -22.46
N PRO A 97 17.77 -0.67 -23.66
CA PRO A 97 18.46 -1.35 -24.76
C PRO A 97 19.96 -1.53 -24.52
N ARG A 98 20.49 -1.05 -23.38
CA ARG A 98 21.90 -1.19 -23.00
C ARG A 98 22.17 -2.42 -22.13
N ARG A 99 21.17 -3.26 -21.85
CA ARG A 99 21.38 -4.53 -21.15
C ARG A 99 22.09 -5.50 -22.10
N PRO A 100 23.34 -5.92 -21.83
CA PRO A 100 23.97 -6.96 -22.63
C PRO A 100 23.19 -8.27 -22.44
N GLU A 101 22.72 -8.82 -23.55
CA GLU A 101 22.32 -10.23 -23.65
C GLU A 101 23.55 -11.08 -23.33
N VAL A 102 23.50 -11.82 -22.22
CA VAL A 102 24.53 -12.79 -21.82
C VAL A 102 24.25 -14.16 -22.40
#